data_AF-A0A4V2QEZ1-F1
#
_entry.id   AF-A0A4V2QEZ1-F1
#
_cell.length_a   1.000
_cell.length_b   1.000
_cell.length_c   1.000
_cell.angle_alpha   90.00
_cell.angle_beta   90.00
_cell.angle_gamma   90.00
#
_symmetry.space_group_name_H-M   'P 1'
#
loop_
_entity.id
_entity.type
_entity.pdbx_description
1 polymer ?
#
loop_
_entity_poly.entity_id
_entity_poly.type
_entity_poly.pdbx_seq_one_letter_code
_entity_poly.pdbx_strand_id
1 'polypeptide(L)'
;MSYRVAIASSDGKYVNQHFGRATQFLIFDRNEQNEFEFIGLRANCPSCNWEKADESRHQRTIETLADCQAVIVSRIGPGAVEKLAACGIRALEIPDFIDEALRQLSDATEVL
;
A
#
# COMPACT_ATOMS: atom_id res chain seq x y z
N MET A 1 17.75 -5.93 5.21
CA MET A 1 16.29 -5.98 5.02
C MET A 1 15.90 -4.66 4.37
N SER A 2 15.43 -4.67 3.12
CA SER A 2 14.91 -3.46 2.48
C SER A 2 13.51 -3.17 3.02
N TYR A 3 13.21 -1.88 3.29
CA TYR A 3 11.88 -1.46 3.73
C TYR A 3 11.05 -1.09 2.50
N ARG A 4 10.13 -1.97 2.12
CA ARG A 4 9.28 -1.94 0.94
C ARG A 4 7.89 -1.38 1.24
N VAL A 5 7.43 -0.49 0.38
CA VAL A 5 6.16 0.24 0.52
C VAL A 5 5.37 0.12 -0.77
N ALA A 6 4.09 -0.19 -0.66
CA ALA A 6 3.16 -0.22 -1.78
C ALA A 6 2.28 1.03 -1.78
N ILE A 7 2.03 1.63 -2.94
CA ILE A 7 1.23 2.84 -3.06
C ILE A 7 0.12 2.64 -4.08
N ALA A 8 -1.12 2.86 -3.68
CA ALA A 8 -2.28 2.75 -4.54
C ALA A 8 -2.51 4.04 -5.33
N SER A 9 -2.06 4.04 -6.58
CA SER A 9 -2.16 5.19 -7.49
C SER A 9 -2.53 4.74 -8.90
N SER A 10 -3.40 5.48 -9.59
CA SER A 10 -3.74 5.22 -10.99
C SER A 10 -2.90 6.01 -11.98
N ASP A 11 -2.22 7.06 -11.53
CA ASP A 11 -1.55 8.06 -12.39
C ASP A 11 -0.03 8.14 -12.16
N GLY A 12 0.52 7.47 -11.14
CA GLY A 12 1.93 7.53 -10.83
C GLY A 12 2.37 8.81 -10.11
N LYS A 13 1.43 9.65 -9.65
CA LYS A 13 1.72 10.96 -9.05
C LYS A 13 1.02 11.18 -7.72
N TYR A 14 -0.21 10.72 -7.60
CA TYR A 14 -1.06 10.95 -6.43
C TYR A 14 -1.55 9.64 -5.86
N VAL A 15 -1.63 9.56 -4.53
CA VAL A 15 -2.27 8.46 -3.82
C VAL A 15 -3.78 8.65 -3.91
N ASN A 16 -4.36 8.14 -5.00
CA ASN A 16 -5.75 8.41 -5.36
C ASN A 16 -6.66 7.17 -5.30
N GLN A 17 -6.12 5.98 -5.10
CA GLN A 17 -6.92 4.75 -5.12
C GLN A 17 -7.29 4.26 -3.72
N HIS A 18 -8.57 3.90 -3.56
CA HIS A 18 -9.07 3.17 -2.41
C HIS A 18 -8.55 1.73 -2.47
N PHE A 19 -8.07 1.17 -1.35
CA PHE A 19 -7.45 -0.17 -1.29
C PHE A 19 -8.26 -1.26 -2.02
N GLY A 20 -9.53 -1.44 -1.65
CA GLY A 20 -10.41 -2.46 -2.23
C GLY A 20 -10.76 -2.26 -3.71
N ARG A 21 -10.40 -1.13 -4.32
CA ARG A 21 -10.63 -0.81 -5.74
C ARG A 21 -9.32 -0.63 -6.51
N ALA A 22 -8.18 -0.71 -5.84
CA ALA A 22 -6.89 -0.45 -6.42
C ALA A 22 -6.59 -1.51 -7.50
N THR A 23 -6.42 -1.07 -8.74
CA THR A 23 -6.05 -1.94 -9.87
C THR A 23 -4.56 -2.16 -9.99
N GLN A 24 -3.76 -1.38 -9.25
CA GLN A 24 -2.32 -1.48 -9.24
C GLN A 24 -1.73 -0.85 -7.99
N PHE A 25 -0.51 -1.27 -7.67
CA PHE A 25 0.32 -0.68 -6.63
C PHE A 25 1.70 -0.34 -7.21
N LEU A 26 2.16 0.87 -6.93
CA LEU A 26 3.55 1.28 -7.16
C LEU A 26 4.38 0.81 -5.98
N ILE A 27 5.49 0.14 -6.24
CA ILE A 27 6.35 -0.45 -5.21
C ILE A 27 7.60 0.40 -5.09
N PHE A 28 7.92 0.78 -3.86
CA PHE A 28 9.09 1.56 -3.49
C PHE A 28 9.91 0.80 -2.45
N ASP A 29 11.23 0.84 -2.55
CA ASP A 29 12.14 0.38 -1.49
C ASP A 29 12.87 1.58 -0.89
N ARG A 30 13.06 1.55 0.43
CA ARG A 30 13.93 2.50 1.14
C ARG A 30 15.38 2.07 1.00
N ASN A 31 16.23 2.97 0.52
CA ASN A 31 17.66 2.79 0.42
C ASN A 31 18.37 3.07 1.78
N GLU A 32 19.69 2.94 1.80
CA GLU A 32 20.51 3.19 3.00
C GLU A 32 20.53 4.68 3.41
N GLN A 33 20.25 5.59 2.47
CA GLN A 33 20.14 7.03 2.68
C GLN A 33 18.75 7.49 3.11
N ASN A 34 17.85 6.58 3.47
CA ASN A 34 16.50 6.90 3.92
C ASN A 34 15.54 7.39 2.82
N GLU A 35 15.93 7.27 1.55
CA GLU A 35 15.17 7.71 0.40
C GLU A 35 14.42 6.53 -0.22
N PHE A 36 13.27 6.81 -0.84
CA PHE A 36 12.44 5.80 -1.48
C PHE A 36 12.67 5.77 -2.99
N GLU A 37 13.03 4.60 -3.50
CA GLU A 37 13.26 4.38 -4.93
C GLU A 37 12.14 3.51 -5.52
N PHE A 38 11.63 3.91 -6.68
CA PHE A 38 10.62 3.14 -7.39
C PHE A 38 11.22 1.86 -7.98
N ILE A 39 10.67 0.71 -7.58
CA ILE A 39 11.17 -0.62 -7.98
C ILE A 39 10.28 -1.25 -9.07
N GLY A 40 9.00 -0.88 -9.12
CA GLY A 40 8.12 -1.37 -10.17
C GLY A 40 6.63 -1.28 -9.83
N LEU A 41 5.83 -1.80 -10.76
CA LEU A 41 4.37 -1.77 -10.68
C LEU A 41 3.84 -3.19 -10.52
N ARG A 42 2.93 -3.39 -9.56
CA ARG A 42 2.21 -4.64 -9.38
C ARG A 42 0.76 -4.45 -9.77
N ALA A 43 0.33 -5.17 -10.82
CA ALA A 43 -1.06 -5.22 -11.20
C ALA A 43 -1.86 -5.96 -10.10
N ASN A 44 -3.02 -5.42 -9.76
CA ASN A 44 -3.97 -6.02 -8.84
C ASN A 44 -5.32 -6.20 -9.55
N CYS A 45 -6.04 -7.27 -9.19
CA CYS A 45 -7.38 -7.50 -9.70
C CYS A 45 -8.37 -7.30 -8.54
N PRO A 46 -8.89 -6.08 -8.33
CA PRO A 46 -9.73 -5.78 -7.19
C PRO A 46 -11.04 -6.55 -7.27
N SER A 47 -11.52 -7.05 -6.12
CA SER A 47 -12.89 -7.54 -6.02
C SER A 47 -13.87 -6.38 -6.16
N CYS A 48 -14.84 -6.47 -7.06
CA CYS A 48 -15.90 -5.45 -7.20
C CYS A 48 -16.76 -5.26 -5.93
N ASN A 49 -16.62 -6.12 -4.91
CA ASN A 49 -17.34 -5.99 -3.66
C ASN A 49 -16.47 -6.47 -2.49
N TRP A 50 -15.99 -5.57 -1.64
CA TRP A 50 -15.28 -5.95 -0.41
C TRP A 50 -16.23 -6.62 0.59
N GLU A 51 -17.51 -6.26 0.54
CA GLU A 51 -18.56 -6.71 1.47
C GLU A 51 -19.20 -8.07 1.11
N LYS A 52 -19.15 -8.48 -0.16
CA LYS A 52 -19.45 -9.87 -0.55
C LYS A 52 -18.13 -10.58 -0.76
N ALA A 53 -17.71 -11.24 0.31
CA ALA A 53 -16.53 -12.05 0.48
C ALA A 53 -16.28 -13.03 -0.69
N ASP A 54 -15.71 -12.54 -1.79
CA ASP A 54 -14.82 -13.35 -2.60
C ASP A 54 -13.46 -13.33 -1.87
N GLU A 55 -13.38 -14.06 -0.75
CA GLU A 55 -12.21 -14.17 0.12
C GLU A 55 -10.92 -14.42 -0.69
N SER A 56 -11.06 -15.14 -1.81
CA SER A 56 -9.97 -15.49 -2.71
C SER A 56 -9.30 -14.26 -3.36
N ARG A 57 -10.03 -13.19 -3.63
CA ARG A 57 -9.48 -11.98 -4.28
C ARG A 57 -8.81 -11.04 -3.27
N HIS A 58 -9.38 -10.90 -2.08
CA HIS A 58 -8.77 -10.12 -0.99
C HIS A 58 -7.44 -10.74 -0.59
N GLN A 59 -7.42 -12.08 -0.50
CA GLN A 59 -6.21 -12.84 -0.23
C GLN A 59 -5.14 -12.59 -1.30
N ARG A 60 -5.50 -12.58 -2.59
CA ARG A 60 -4.56 -12.29 -3.68
C ARG A 60 -3.96 -10.89 -3.59
N THR A 61 -4.75 -9.87 -3.24
CA THR A 61 -4.21 -8.51 -3.05
C THR A 61 -3.20 -8.49 -1.90
N ILE A 62 -3.50 -9.17 -0.79
CA ILE A 62 -2.58 -9.27 0.36
C ILE A 62 -1.31 -10.05 -0.02
N GLU A 63 -1.45 -11.16 -0.74
CA GLU A 63 -0.33 -11.95 -1.27
C GLU A 63 0.57 -11.11 -2.20
N THR A 64 -0.05 -10.26 -3.02
CA THR A 64 0.66 -9.31 -3.90
C THR A 64 1.48 -8.30 -3.11
N LEU A 65 1.18 -8.10 -1.82
CA LEU A 65 1.82 -7.15 -0.93
C LEU A 65 2.58 -7.82 0.23
N ALA A 66 2.73 -9.15 0.23
CA ALA A 66 3.22 -9.91 1.38
C ALA A 66 4.66 -9.60 1.80
N ASP A 67 5.46 -9.04 0.89
CA ASP A 67 6.83 -8.58 1.12
C ASP A 67 6.93 -7.07 1.44
N CYS A 68 5.82 -6.35 1.43
CA CYS A 68 5.75 -4.94 1.79
C CYS A 68 5.56 -4.78 3.31
N GLN A 69 6.21 -3.78 3.92
CA GLN A 69 6.01 -3.46 5.33
C GLN A 69 4.86 -2.45 5.51
N ALA A 70 4.57 -1.67 4.48
CA ALA A 70 3.47 -0.71 4.50
C ALA A 70 2.75 -0.63 3.14
N VAL A 71 1.48 -0.24 3.19
CA VAL A 71 0.68 0.15 2.04
C VAL A 71 0.03 1.51 2.28
N ILE A 72 0.21 2.44 1.35
CA ILE A 72 -0.38 3.78 1.37
C ILE A 72 -1.50 3.85 0.34
N VAL A 73 -2.65 4.33 0.77
CA VAL A 73 -3.89 4.37 0.00
C VAL A 73 -4.63 5.67 0.24
N SER A 74 -5.55 6.03 -0.67
CA SER A 74 -6.38 7.22 -0.45
C SER A 74 -7.45 6.98 0.60
N ARG A 75 -7.95 5.73 0.65
CA ARG A 75 -8.86 5.22 1.67
C ARG A 75 -8.76 3.71 1.86
N ILE A 76 -9.08 3.22 3.05
CA ILE A 76 -9.21 1.79 3.35
C ILE A 76 -10.28 1.52 4.41
N GLY A 77 -11.05 0.45 4.21
CA GLY A 77 -12.05 0.01 5.18
C GLY A 77 -11.44 -0.79 6.34
N PRO A 78 -12.08 -0.83 7.52
CA PRO A 78 -11.54 -1.43 8.73
C PRO A 78 -11.17 -2.92 8.55
N GLY A 79 -12.03 -3.71 7.90
CA GLY A 79 -11.74 -5.13 7.68
C GLY A 79 -10.52 -5.39 6.79
N ALA A 80 -10.13 -4.44 5.93
CA ALA A 80 -8.91 -4.55 5.14
C ALA A 80 -7.68 -4.19 5.98
N VAL A 81 -7.79 -3.17 6.83
CA VAL A 81 -6.75 -2.80 7.80
C VAL A 81 -6.42 -3.98 8.71
N GLU A 82 -7.43 -4.64 9.28
CA GLU A 82 -7.26 -5.79 10.17
C GLU A 82 -6.55 -6.96 9.48
N LYS A 83 -6.95 -7.28 8.24
CA LYS A 83 -6.32 -8.36 7.45
C LYS A 83 -4.86 -8.04 7.10
N LEU A 84 -4.55 -6.81 6.69
CA LEU A 84 -3.18 -6.39 6.41
C LEU A 84 -2.31 -6.43 7.68
N ALA A 85 -2.84 -5.94 8.80
CA ALA A 85 -2.15 -5.98 10.08
C ALA A 85 -1.84 -7.41 10.54
N ALA A 86 -2.77 -8.35 10.34
CA ALA A 86 -2.55 -9.78 10.62
C ALA A 86 -1.42 -10.40 9.76
N CYS A 87 -1.11 -9.80 8.61
CA CYS A 87 0.00 -10.17 7.73
C CYS A 87 1.28 -9.34 7.98
N GLY A 88 1.31 -8.47 8.98
CA GLY A 88 2.46 -7.61 9.27
C GLY A 88 2.61 -6.40 8.34
N ILE A 89 1.57 -6.06 7.58
CA ILE A 89 1.56 -4.93 6.64
C ILE A 89 0.81 -3.76 7.29
N ARG A 90 1.48 -2.62 7.44
CA ARG A 90 0.86 -1.40 7.98
C ARG A 90 0.06 -0.66 6.89
N ALA A 91 -1.23 -0.45 7.10
CA ALA A 91 -2.05 0.37 6.21
C ALA A 91 -2.04 1.84 6.63
N LEU A 92 -1.89 2.76 5.67
CA LEU A 92 -1.87 4.21 5.90
C LEU A 92 -2.78 4.93 4.89
N GLU A 93 -3.65 5.79 5.41
CA GLU A 93 -4.51 6.66 4.60
C GLU A 93 -3.85 8.03 4.44
N ILE A 94 -3.17 8.24 3.31
CA ILE A 94 -2.47 9.50 3.00
C ILE A 94 -2.84 9.90 1.57
N PRO A 95 -4.00 10.55 1.34
CA PRO A 95 -4.41 11.02 0.02
C PRO A 95 -3.63 12.28 -0.34
N ASP A 96 -2.38 12.12 -0.78
CA ASP A 96 -1.48 13.21 -1.17
C ASP A 96 -0.62 12.83 -2.39
N PHE A 97 0.27 13.73 -2.82
CA PHE A 97 1.33 13.40 -3.76
C PHE A 97 2.20 12.28 -3.20
N ILE A 98 2.67 11.41 -4.08
CA ILE A 98 3.43 10.22 -3.69
C ILE A 98 4.68 10.60 -2.89
N ASP A 99 5.41 11.63 -3.32
CA ASP A 99 6.61 12.11 -2.64
C ASP A 99 6.31 12.58 -1.20
N GLU A 100 5.22 13.32 -1.01
CA GLU A 100 4.78 13.78 0.32
C GLU A 100 4.30 12.64 1.20
N ALA A 101 3.58 11.67 0.62
CA ALA A 101 3.12 10.50 1.36
C ALA A 101 4.27 9.61 1.85
N LEU A 102 5.30 9.44 1.01
CA LEU A 102 6.53 8.74 1.37
C LEU A 102 7.32 9.49 2.45
N ARG A 103 7.40 10.82 2.35
CA ARG A 103 8.02 11.67 3.38
C ARG A 103 7.33 11.51 4.74
N GLN A 104 6.00 11.60 4.78
CA GLN A 104 5.23 11.41 6.00
C GLN A 104 5.43 10.02 6.62
N LEU A 105 5.57 8.99 5.78
CA LEU A 105 5.88 7.63 6.25
C LEU A 105 7.29 7.54 6.87
N SER A 106 8.29 8.19 6.28
CA SER A 106 9.64 8.28 6.86
C SER A 106 9.61 8.96 8.22
N ASP A 107 8.99 10.14 8.32
CA ASP A 107 8.88 10.90 9.57
C ASP A 107 8.17 10.08 10.66
N ALA A 108 7.11 9.34 10.32
CA ALA A 108 6.38 8.49 11.25
C ALA A 108 7.16 7.24 11.71
N THR A 109 8.24 6.87 11.03
CA THR A 109 9.09 5.71 11.37
C THR A 109 10.26 6.12 12.26
N GLU A 110 10.70 7.38 12.25
CA GLU A 110 11.83 7.88 13.05
C GLU A 110 11.49 8.14 14.53
N VAL A 111 10.21 8.06 14.91
CA VAL A 111 9.72 8.34 16.28
C VAL A 111 9.51 7.07 17.12
N LEU A 112 9.91 5.89 16.62
CA LEU A 112 9.81 4.60 17.31
C LEU A 112 11.18 3.96 17.49
#